data_AF-A0A7V9SPD5-F1
#
_entry.id   AF-A0A7V9SPD5-F1
#
_cell.length_a   1.000
_cell.length_b   1.000
_cell.length_c   1.000
_cell.angle_alpha   90.00
_cell.angle_beta   90.00
_cell.angle_gamma   90.00
#
_symmetry.space_group_name_H-M   'P 1'
#
loop_
_entity.id
_entity.type
_entity.pdbx_description
1 polymer ?
#
loop_
_entity_poly.entity_id
_entity_poly.type
_entity_poly.pdbx_seq_one_letter_code
_entity_poly.pdbx_strand_id
1 'polypeptide(L)'
;MNNKSFIKGLVVCTALMIAVGGGLFLLNHGHNRPEGVAEDWLTAIGDTTRKGVEADATRRADKIGAPELAIRILEPQPEAIDRKAGFEDLEVGKAARLSEVDGSAVRVAFHVTARRPADKTEEVNGVLTLVKEAGDDKWTVTALDVIDPKVAGVPELPSNGGPPPSSAPVSLWLGALVGAALVGLVTTALVRAASPAAPAPAAV
;
A
#
# COMPACT_ATOMS: atom_id res chain seq x y z
N MET A 1 -1.33 1.84 -44.10
CA MET A 1 -2.34 1.54 -43.06
C MET A 1 -3.44 2.58 -43.08
N ASN A 2 -4.71 2.18 -42.99
CA ASN A 2 -5.82 3.13 -42.89
C ASN A 2 -5.86 3.70 -41.47
N ASN A 3 -5.63 5.01 -41.32
CA ASN A 3 -5.51 5.70 -40.03
C ASN A 3 -6.70 5.40 -39.09
N LYS A 4 -7.87 5.12 -39.69
CA LYS A 4 -9.10 4.73 -39.01
C LYS A 4 -9.01 3.40 -38.25
N SER A 5 -8.27 2.41 -38.75
CA SER A 5 -8.16 1.09 -38.09
C SER A 5 -7.23 1.14 -36.88
N PHE A 6 -6.15 1.91 -36.96
CA PHE A 6 -5.23 2.13 -35.85
C PHE A 6 -5.90 2.88 -34.70
N ILE A 7 -6.61 3.98 -35.00
CA ILE A 7 -7.35 4.76 -34.01
C ILE A 7 -8.43 3.92 -33.31
N LYS A 8 -9.17 3.08 -34.06
CA LYS A 8 -10.14 2.15 -33.47
C LYS A 8 -9.49 1.17 -32.50
N GLY A 9 -8.33 0.61 -32.88
CA GLY A 9 -7.56 -0.28 -32.00
C GLY A 9 -7.17 0.42 -30.70
N LEU A 10 -6.56 1.61 -30.80
CA LEU A 10 -6.16 2.40 -29.65
C LEU A 10 -7.33 2.72 -28.71
N VAL A 11 -8.48 3.16 -29.24
CA VAL A 11 -9.67 3.48 -28.43
C VAL A 11 -10.18 2.25 -27.69
N VAL A 12 -10.25 1.09 -28.36
CA VAL A 12 -10.67 -0.16 -27.72
C VAL A 12 -9.70 -0.57 -26.60
N CYS A 13 -8.38 -0.45 -26.83
CA CYS A 13 -7.38 -0.72 -25.79
C CYS A 13 -7.56 0.17 -24.58
N THR A 14 -7.68 1.48 -24.79
CA THR A 14 -7.85 2.45 -23.70
C THR A 14 -9.14 2.20 -22.94
N ALA A 15 -10.25 1.94 -23.64
CA ALA A 15 -11.53 1.60 -23.01
C ALA A 15 -11.42 0.32 -22.17
N LEU A 16 -10.72 -0.71 -22.67
CA LEU A 16 -10.49 -1.95 -21.93
C LEU A 16 -9.64 -1.73 -20.69
N MET A 17 -8.56 -0.95 -20.79
CA MET A 17 -7.72 -0.63 -19.63
C MET A 17 -8.47 0.19 -18.58
N ILE A 18 -9.30 1.14 -18.99
CA ILE A 18 -10.16 1.90 -18.08
C ILE A 18 -11.19 0.97 -17.41
N ALA A 19 -11.82 0.06 -18.16
CA ALA A 19 -12.80 -0.87 -17.62
C ALA A 19 -12.17 -1.86 -16.62
N VAL A 20 -10.99 -2.41 -16.94
CA VAL A 20 -10.25 -3.31 -16.04
C VAL A 20 -9.73 -2.55 -14.83
N GLY A 21 -9.10 -1.40 -15.01
CA GLY A 21 -8.60 -0.56 -13.93
C GLY A 21 -9.73 -0.07 -13.01
N GLY A 22 -10.85 0.36 -13.57
CA GLY A 22 -12.05 0.74 -12.84
C GLY A 22 -12.71 -0.44 -12.12
N GLY A 23 -12.76 -1.61 -12.75
CA GLY A 23 -13.25 -2.84 -12.12
C GLY A 23 -12.38 -3.27 -10.94
N LEU A 24 -11.06 -3.24 -11.08
CA LEU A 24 -10.12 -3.51 -9.99
C LEU A 24 -10.23 -2.48 -8.87
N PHE A 25 -10.38 -1.19 -9.21
CA PHE A 25 -10.61 -0.14 -8.23
C PHE A 25 -11.89 -0.38 -7.42
N LEU A 26 -12.99 -0.72 -8.08
CA LEU A 26 -14.26 -1.02 -7.41
C LEU A 26 -14.20 -2.29 -6.57
N LEU A 27 -13.53 -3.34 -7.03
CA LEU A 27 -13.33 -4.58 -6.28
C LEU A 27 -12.38 -4.39 -5.07
N ASN A 28 -11.47 -3.43 -5.16
CA ASN A 28 -10.56 -3.07 -4.07
C ASN A 28 -11.13 -1.97 -3.15
N HIS A 29 -12.24 -1.33 -3.54
CA HIS A 29 -12.87 -0.28 -2.74
C HIS A 29 -13.44 -0.92 -1.45
N GLY A 30 -12.90 -0.52 -0.30
CA GLY A 30 -13.31 -1.05 1.01
C GLY A 30 -12.44 -2.19 1.56
N HIS A 31 -11.46 -2.70 0.81
CA HIS A 31 -10.49 -3.69 1.31
C HIS A 31 -9.28 -3.03 2.00
N ASN A 32 -9.50 -1.94 2.72
CA ASN A 32 -8.47 -1.37 3.58
C ASN A 32 -8.32 -2.28 4.81
N ARG A 33 -7.49 -3.30 4.69
CA ARG A 33 -7.12 -4.14 5.81
C ARG A 33 -6.47 -3.25 6.89
N PRO A 34 -6.83 -3.39 8.17
CA PRO A 34 -6.30 -2.51 9.22
C PRO A 34 -4.78 -2.55 9.30
N GLU A 35 -4.14 -3.68 8.95
CA GLU A 35 -2.67 -3.79 8.88
C GLU A 35 -2.09 -2.90 7.79
N GLY A 36 -2.74 -2.81 6.63
CA GLY A 36 -2.30 -1.95 5.53
C GLY A 36 -2.52 -0.47 5.86
N VAL A 37 -3.61 -0.14 6.55
CA VAL A 37 -3.85 1.23 7.04
C VAL A 37 -2.80 1.63 8.09
N ALA A 38 -2.42 0.72 8.98
CA ALA A 38 -1.35 0.93 9.94
C ALA A 38 0.01 1.15 9.25
N GLU A 39 0.34 0.32 8.25
CA GLU A 39 1.56 0.43 7.43
C GLU A 39 1.60 1.76 6.67
N ASP A 40 0.50 2.14 6.01
CA ASP A 40 0.38 3.39 5.25
C ASP A 40 0.54 4.62 6.16
N TRP A 41 -0.07 4.59 7.35
CA TRP A 41 0.07 5.64 8.34
C TRP A 41 1.51 5.74 8.84
N LEU A 42 2.12 4.63 9.29
CA LEU A 42 3.53 4.64 9.73
C LEU A 42 4.49 5.07 8.63
N THR A 43 4.27 4.65 7.38
CA THR A 43 5.05 5.11 6.23
C THR A 43 4.92 6.63 6.04
N ALA A 44 3.70 7.16 6.12
CA ALA A 44 3.47 8.61 6.06
C ALA A 44 4.14 9.34 7.22
N ILE A 45 4.08 8.80 8.44
CA ILE A 45 4.79 9.33 9.62
C ILE A 45 6.31 9.35 9.37
N GLY A 46 6.90 8.27 8.87
CA GLY A 46 8.32 8.22 8.53
C GLY A 46 8.70 9.25 7.45
N ASP A 47 7.85 9.47 6.46
CA ASP A 47 8.08 10.46 5.41
C ASP A 47 7.96 11.91 5.88
N THR A 48 7.38 12.19 7.06
CA THR A 48 7.26 13.57 7.57
C THR A 48 8.62 14.24 7.83
N THR A 49 9.69 13.45 7.97
CA THR A 49 11.05 13.96 8.16
C THR A 49 11.82 14.11 6.84
N ARG A 50 11.24 13.67 5.72
CA ARG A 50 11.91 13.63 4.42
C ARG A 50 11.74 14.94 3.67
N LYS A 51 12.87 15.52 3.24
CA LYS A 51 12.85 16.83 2.58
C LYS A 51 12.06 16.84 1.28
N GLY A 52 11.15 17.80 1.15
CA GLY A 52 10.40 18.08 -0.07
C GLY A 52 9.09 17.29 -0.19
N VAL A 53 8.80 16.41 0.77
CA VAL A 53 7.53 15.67 0.85
C VAL A 53 6.84 15.81 2.20
N GLU A 54 7.38 16.60 3.13
CA GLU A 54 6.89 16.68 4.52
C GLU A 54 5.40 17.05 4.55
N ALA A 55 5.02 18.12 3.85
CA ALA A 55 3.64 18.58 3.83
C ALA A 55 2.67 17.57 3.19
N ASP A 56 3.13 16.75 2.25
CA ASP A 56 2.31 15.69 1.67
C ASP A 56 2.18 14.50 2.62
N ALA A 57 3.28 14.10 3.22
CA ALA A 57 3.35 13.04 4.22
C ALA A 57 2.45 13.36 5.43
N THR A 58 2.50 14.59 5.95
CA THR A 58 1.61 15.05 7.03
C THR A 58 0.14 14.95 6.62
N ARG A 59 -0.25 15.41 5.43
CA ARG A 59 -1.64 15.27 4.94
C ARG A 59 -2.08 13.81 4.81
N ARG A 60 -1.19 12.92 4.34
CA ARG A 60 -1.47 11.48 4.24
C ARG A 60 -1.66 10.86 5.62
N ALA A 61 -0.80 11.19 6.58
CA ALA A 61 -0.92 10.76 7.95
C ALA A 61 -2.23 11.26 8.57
N ASP A 62 -2.51 12.57 8.51
CA ASP A 62 -3.74 13.21 9.04
C ASP A 62 -5.03 12.54 8.55
N LYS A 63 -5.06 12.07 7.30
CA LYS A 63 -6.24 11.40 6.73
C LYS A 63 -6.56 10.07 7.42
N ILE A 64 -5.55 9.42 7.98
CA ILE A 64 -5.63 8.10 8.62
C ILE A 64 -5.57 8.20 10.15
N GLY A 65 -4.85 9.16 10.72
CA GLY A 65 -4.76 9.37 12.17
C GLY A 65 -3.85 10.53 12.53
N ALA A 66 -4.05 11.10 13.73
CA ALA A 66 -3.33 12.28 14.20
C ALA A 66 -1.79 12.04 14.26
N PRO A 67 -0.97 12.78 13.49
CA PRO A 67 0.49 12.63 13.47
C PRO A 67 1.15 12.80 14.84
N GLU A 68 0.52 13.54 15.74
CA GLU A 68 0.97 13.78 17.11
C GLU A 68 1.04 12.49 17.93
N LEU A 69 0.30 11.44 17.55
CA LEU A 69 0.40 10.12 18.17
C LEU A 69 1.81 9.51 18.00
N ALA A 70 2.53 9.88 16.95
CA ALA A 70 3.83 9.31 16.62
C ALA A 70 5.03 10.06 17.24
N ILE A 71 4.80 11.09 18.06
CA ILE A 71 5.89 11.91 18.66
C ILE A 71 6.94 11.02 19.32
N ARG A 72 6.51 9.98 20.07
CA ARG A 72 7.41 9.09 20.81
C ARG A 72 8.33 8.24 19.93
N ILE A 73 7.93 7.95 18.70
CA ILE A 73 8.74 7.11 17.79
C ILE A 73 9.64 7.95 16.87
N LEU A 74 9.27 9.21 16.62
CA LEU A 74 10.02 10.15 15.78
C LEU A 74 11.05 11.02 16.54
N GLU A 75 11.14 10.94 17.86
CA GLU A 75 12.11 11.75 18.61
C GLU A 75 13.55 11.21 18.51
N PRO A 76 14.54 12.04 18.13
CA PRO A 76 14.51 13.50 18.06
C PRO A 76 14.20 14.07 16.65
N GLN A 77 13.85 15.36 16.65
CA GLN A 77 13.22 16.12 15.56
C GLN A 77 13.87 16.02 14.14
N PRO A 78 13.05 16.24 13.08
CA PRO A 78 13.39 16.08 11.66
C PRO A 78 14.71 16.71 11.19
N GLU A 79 15.10 17.84 11.79
CA GLU A 79 16.30 18.59 11.39
C GLU A 79 17.60 17.78 11.56
N ALA A 80 17.58 16.74 12.37
CA ALA A 80 18.74 15.89 12.65
C ALA A 80 18.93 14.71 11.67
N ILE A 81 17.97 14.44 10.78
CA ILE A 81 17.89 13.17 10.02
C ILE A 81 18.23 13.34 8.53
N ASP A 82 19.23 14.17 8.20
CA ASP A 82 19.81 14.37 6.85
C ASP A 82 18.84 14.20 5.66
N ARG A 83 17.63 14.78 5.78
CA ARG A 83 16.60 14.76 4.72
C ARG A 83 16.08 13.36 4.33
N LYS A 84 16.33 12.33 5.14
CA LYS A 84 15.86 10.95 4.94
C LYS A 84 14.50 10.73 5.61
N ALA A 85 13.84 9.64 5.26
CA ALA A 85 12.68 9.16 6.02
C ALA A 85 13.11 8.79 7.45
N GLY A 86 12.23 9.02 8.41
CA GLY A 86 12.48 8.84 9.84
C GLY A 86 12.65 7.37 10.23
N PHE A 87 12.20 6.46 9.38
CA PHE A 87 12.36 5.02 9.56
C PHE A 87 13.28 4.46 8.47
N GLU A 88 14.22 3.61 8.86
CA GLU A 88 15.03 2.81 7.95
C GLU A 88 14.29 1.55 7.51
N ASP A 89 13.55 0.97 8.44
CA ASP A 89 12.75 -0.23 8.24
C ASP A 89 11.43 -0.10 8.99
N LEU A 90 10.40 -0.78 8.49
CA LEU A 90 9.04 -0.79 9.00
C LEU A 90 8.43 -2.17 8.78
N GLU A 91 7.92 -2.75 9.85
CA GLU A 91 7.15 -3.98 9.83
C GLU A 91 5.85 -3.81 10.63
N VAL A 92 4.76 -4.38 10.12
CA VAL A 92 3.47 -4.46 10.80
C VAL A 92 3.01 -5.90 10.97
N GLY A 93 2.39 -6.17 12.11
CA GLY A 93 1.84 -7.47 12.47
C GLY A 93 0.42 -7.68 11.97
N LYS A 94 -0.10 -8.89 12.16
CA LYS A 94 -1.51 -9.19 11.90
C LYS A 94 -2.42 -8.47 12.90
N ALA A 95 -3.56 -7.97 12.43
CA ALA A 95 -4.51 -7.30 13.31
C ALA A 95 -5.16 -8.28 14.30
N ALA A 96 -5.21 -7.87 15.57
CA ALA A 96 -5.91 -8.54 16.66
C ALA A 96 -7.18 -7.77 17.02
N ARG A 97 -8.33 -8.43 17.05
CA ARG A 97 -9.59 -7.79 17.44
C ARG A 97 -9.59 -7.50 18.95
N LEU A 98 -9.95 -6.27 19.31
CA LEU A 98 -10.11 -5.86 20.72
C LEU A 98 -11.37 -6.44 21.36
N SER A 99 -12.43 -6.61 20.56
CA SER A 99 -13.68 -7.27 20.94
C SER A 99 -14.07 -8.22 19.83
N GLU A 100 -14.40 -9.47 20.18
CA GLU A 100 -14.88 -10.46 19.21
C GLU A 100 -16.26 -10.12 18.64
N VAL A 101 -17.05 -9.31 19.38
CA VAL A 101 -18.47 -9.06 19.08
C VAL A 101 -18.65 -7.98 18.03
N ASP A 102 -17.98 -6.83 18.17
CA ASP A 102 -18.27 -5.67 17.31
C ASP A 102 -17.25 -5.48 16.18
N GLY A 103 -16.05 -6.06 16.30
CA GLY A 103 -14.99 -5.96 15.27
C GLY A 103 -14.62 -4.52 14.87
N SER A 104 -15.09 -3.52 15.61
CA SER A 104 -14.96 -2.09 15.31
C SER A 104 -13.64 -1.51 15.78
N ALA A 105 -12.88 -2.25 16.58
CA ALA A 105 -11.56 -1.87 17.04
C ALA A 105 -10.58 -3.03 16.94
N VAL A 106 -9.38 -2.73 16.47
CA VAL A 106 -8.28 -3.70 16.34
C VAL A 106 -6.97 -3.11 16.84
N ARG A 107 -6.07 -4.00 17.24
CA ARG A 107 -4.68 -3.68 17.54
C ARG A 107 -3.77 -4.28 16.48
N VAL A 108 -2.77 -3.50 16.05
CA VAL A 108 -1.76 -3.93 15.09
C VAL A 108 -0.41 -3.69 15.73
N ALA A 109 0.39 -4.75 15.87
CA ALA A 109 1.78 -4.63 16.32
C ALA A 109 2.60 -3.94 15.24
N PHE A 110 3.62 -3.17 15.64
CA PHE A 110 4.60 -2.62 14.70
C PHE A 110 6.01 -2.76 15.26
N HIS A 111 6.96 -2.82 14.34
CA HIS A 111 8.38 -2.62 14.57
C HIS A 111 8.89 -1.59 13.58
N VAL A 112 9.65 -0.61 14.07
CA VAL A 112 10.34 0.37 13.22
C VAL A 112 11.78 0.49 13.66
N THR A 113 12.66 0.62 12.67
CA THR A 113 14.05 1.03 12.91
C THR A 113 14.12 2.53 12.75
N ALA A 114 13.90 3.26 13.84
CA ALA A 114 13.86 4.72 13.84
C ALA A 114 15.26 5.31 13.70
N ARG A 115 15.43 6.25 12.77
CA ARG A 115 16.67 6.99 12.59
C ARG A 115 16.83 8.02 13.70
N ARG A 116 18.05 8.10 14.23
CA ARG A 116 18.47 9.00 15.29
C ARG A 116 19.64 9.88 14.79
N PRO A 117 19.96 10.99 15.47
CA PRO A 117 21.06 11.86 15.08
C PRO A 117 22.39 11.11 15.08
N ALA A 118 23.33 11.61 14.27
CA ALA A 118 24.67 11.03 14.11
C ALA A 118 24.65 9.58 13.56
N ASP A 119 23.81 9.33 12.55
CA ASP A 119 23.68 8.06 11.82
C ASP A 119 23.40 6.84 12.72
N LYS A 120 22.74 7.06 13.86
CA LYS A 120 22.29 6.00 14.75
C LYS A 120 20.90 5.52 14.37
N THR A 121 20.57 4.29 14.75
CA THR A 121 19.22 3.76 14.68
C THR A 121 18.78 3.20 16.02
N GLU A 122 17.49 3.18 16.25
CA GLU A 122 16.85 2.59 17.42
C GLU A 122 15.68 1.73 16.96
N GLU A 123 15.66 0.48 17.41
CA GLU A 123 14.52 -0.42 17.19
C GLU A 123 13.41 -0.06 18.18
N VAL A 124 12.22 0.23 17.65
CA VAL A 124 11.06 0.59 18.45
C VAL A 124 9.92 -0.36 18.11
N ASN A 125 9.44 -1.05 19.14
CA ASN A 125 8.27 -1.92 19.07
C ASN A 125 7.07 -1.25 19.74
N GLY A 126 5.89 -1.49 19.19
CA GLY A 126 4.68 -0.95 19.76
C GLY A 126 3.41 -1.56 19.20
N VAL A 127 2.30 -0.96 19.60
CA VAL A 127 0.96 -1.34 19.17
C VAL A 127 0.19 -0.10 18.74
N LEU A 128 -0.40 -0.17 17.56
CA LEU A 128 -1.40 0.77 17.08
C LEU A 128 -2.79 0.26 17.42
N THR A 129 -3.65 1.15 17.90
CA THR A 129 -5.09 0.89 17.98
C THR A 129 -5.78 1.60 16.83
N LEU A 130 -6.55 0.84 16.05
CA LEU A 130 -7.35 1.34 14.95
C LEU A 130 -8.83 1.11 15.25
N VAL A 131 -9.64 2.09 14.91
CA VAL A 131 -11.10 2.03 15.02
C VAL A 131 -11.71 2.19 13.64
N LYS A 132 -12.72 1.39 13.36
CA LYS A 132 -13.52 1.48 12.14
C LYS A 132 -14.55 2.60 12.31
N GLU A 133 -14.57 3.54 11.38
CA GLU A 133 -15.52 4.65 11.39
C GLU A 133 -16.96 4.12 11.19
N ALA A 134 -17.91 4.61 12.00
CA ALA A 134 -19.29 4.14 11.94
C ALA A 134 -19.92 4.49 10.60
N GLY A 135 -20.37 3.47 9.85
CA GLY A 135 -21.02 3.64 8.56
C GLY A 135 -20.08 3.73 7.35
N ASP A 136 -18.76 3.59 7.55
CA ASP A 136 -17.78 3.47 6.47
C ASP A 136 -16.85 2.25 6.71
N ASP A 137 -16.30 1.69 5.64
CA ASP A 137 -15.28 0.64 5.69
C ASP A 137 -13.86 1.21 5.90
N LYS A 138 -13.78 2.32 6.64
CA LYS A 138 -12.55 3.09 6.87
C LYS A 138 -12.02 2.86 8.28
N TRP A 139 -10.72 2.58 8.36
CA TRP A 139 -10.00 2.50 9.63
C TRP A 139 -9.25 3.79 9.90
N THR A 140 -9.22 4.18 11.16
CA THR A 140 -8.53 5.37 11.64
C THR A 140 -7.67 4.99 12.85
N VAL A 141 -6.42 5.44 12.86
CA VAL A 141 -5.49 5.23 13.98
C VAL A 141 -5.89 6.18 15.11
N THR A 142 -6.21 5.62 16.27
CA THR A 142 -6.69 6.39 17.44
C THR A 142 -5.70 6.40 18.59
N ALA A 143 -4.78 5.43 18.64
CA ALA A 143 -3.73 5.39 19.66
C ALA A 143 -2.47 4.68 19.14
N LEU A 144 -1.33 5.06 19.72
CA LEU A 144 -0.03 4.42 19.55
C LEU A 144 0.58 4.25 20.94
N ASP A 145 0.94 3.01 21.27
CA ASP A 145 1.61 2.66 22.51
C ASP A 145 2.96 2.01 22.20
N VAL A 146 4.05 2.56 22.74
CA VAL A 146 5.38 1.94 22.66
C VAL A 146 5.50 0.92 23.80
N ILE A 147 5.14 -0.32 23.49
CA ILE A 147 5.07 -1.45 24.42
C ILE A 147 5.33 -2.75 23.66
N ASP A 148 5.87 -3.77 24.33
CA ASP A 148 5.99 -5.11 23.76
C ASP A 148 4.60 -5.64 23.32
N PRO A 149 4.42 -6.01 22.03
CA PRO A 149 3.18 -6.56 21.52
C PRO A 149 2.62 -7.75 22.33
N LYS A 150 3.49 -8.59 22.90
CA LYS A 150 3.08 -9.74 23.73
C LYS A 150 2.36 -9.29 24.99
N VAL A 151 2.85 -8.22 25.63
CA VAL A 151 2.24 -7.64 26.84
C VAL A 151 0.88 -7.03 26.53
N ALA A 152 0.72 -6.46 25.33
CA ALA A 152 -0.54 -5.89 24.85
C ALA A 152 -1.56 -6.94 24.35
N GLY A 153 -1.22 -8.23 24.38
CA GLY A 153 -2.07 -9.33 23.93
C GLY A 153 -2.24 -9.40 22.40
N VAL A 154 -1.27 -8.87 21.65
CA VAL A 154 -1.29 -8.86 20.17
C VAL A 154 -0.36 -9.95 19.65
N PRO A 155 -0.67 -10.62 18.52
CA PRO A 155 0.25 -11.55 17.88
C PRO A 155 1.62 -10.92 17.64
N GLU A 156 2.65 -11.75 17.72
CA GLU A 156 4.02 -11.34 17.40
C GLU A 156 4.11 -10.87 15.94
N LEU A 157 5.16 -10.10 15.66
CA LEU A 157 5.48 -9.67 14.30
C LEU A 157 5.95 -10.86 13.44
N PRO A 158 5.80 -10.80 12.11
CA PRO A 158 6.27 -11.84 11.21
C PRO A 158 7.77 -12.20 11.39
N SER A 159 8.63 -11.21 11.58
CA SER A 159 10.07 -11.38 11.86
C SER A 159 10.36 -12.20 13.11
N ASN A 160 9.44 -12.18 14.08
CA ASN A 160 9.51 -12.94 15.33
C ASN A 160 8.72 -14.27 15.27
N GLY A 161 8.33 -14.73 14.09
CA GLY A 161 7.56 -15.97 13.90
C GLY A 161 6.05 -15.82 14.06
N GLY A 162 5.55 -14.58 14.12
CA GLY A 162 4.14 -14.28 14.10
C GLY A 162 3.46 -14.55 12.75
N PRO A 163 2.11 -14.56 12.72
CA PRO A 163 1.37 -14.74 11.47
C PRO A 163 1.64 -13.57 10.51
N PRO A 164 1.80 -13.84 9.20
CA PRO A 164 1.97 -12.77 8.23
C PRO A 164 0.71 -11.87 8.18
N PRO A 165 0.86 -10.60 7.79
CA PRO A 165 -0.29 -9.74 7.52
C PRO A 165 -1.18 -10.35 6.43
N SER A 166 -2.47 -10.05 6.49
CA SER A 166 -3.48 -10.63 5.60
C SER A 166 -3.11 -10.39 4.12
N SER A 167 -2.98 -11.46 3.34
CA SER A 167 -2.63 -11.38 1.91
C SER A 167 -3.83 -10.98 1.04
N ALA A 168 -3.55 -10.46 -0.16
CA ALA A 168 -4.60 -10.12 -1.12
C ALA A 168 -5.47 -11.36 -1.44
N PRO A 169 -6.79 -11.23 -1.54
CA PRO A 169 -7.66 -12.36 -1.86
C PRO A 169 -7.30 -12.94 -3.23
N VAL A 170 -7.49 -14.25 -3.41
CA VAL A 170 -7.19 -14.97 -4.66
C VAL A 170 -7.86 -14.33 -5.88
N SER A 171 -9.05 -13.73 -5.69
CA SER A 171 -9.76 -12.98 -6.73
C SER A 171 -8.94 -11.83 -7.32
N LEU A 172 -8.14 -11.15 -6.50
CA LEU A 172 -7.27 -10.05 -6.93
C LEU A 172 -6.13 -10.57 -7.80
N TRP A 173 -5.53 -11.71 -7.44
CA TRP A 173 -4.52 -12.38 -8.25
C TRP A 173 -5.09 -12.87 -9.59
N LEU A 174 -6.28 -13.47 -9.58
CA LEU A 174 -6.97 -13.89 -10.80
C LEU A 174 -7.29 -12.69 -11.70
N GLY A 175 -7.78 -11.59 -11.12
CA GLY A 175 -8.03 -10.35 -11.85
C GLY A 175 -6.76 -9.80 -12.50
N ALA A 176 -5.64 -9.79 -11.78
CA ALA A 176 -4.35 -9.35 -12.31
C ALA A 176 -3.87 -10.24 -13.47
N LEU A 177 -4.00 -11.57 -13.35
CA LEU A 177 -3.65 -12.51 -14.42
C LEU A 177 -4.50 -12.30 -15.69
N VAL A 178 -5.82 -12.16 -15.53
CA VAL A 178 -6.73 -11.88 -16.65
C VAL A 178 -6.38 -10.54 -17.30
N GLY A 179 -6.12 -9.50 -16.49
CA GLY A 179 -5.68 -8.20 -16.97
C GLY A 179 -4.39 -8.29 -17.80
N ALA A 180 -3.38 -8.98 -17.29
CA ALA A 180 -2.10 -9.18 -17.99
C ALA A 180 -2.28 -9.96 -19.31
N ALA A 181 -3.10 -11.01 -19.31
CA ALA A 181 -3.41 -11.78 -20.51
C ALA A 181 -4.11 -10.92 -21.58
N LEU A 182 -5.08 -10.08 -21.17
CA LEU A 182 -5.76 -9.16 -22.09
C LEU A 182 -4.79 -8.15 -22.69
N VAL A 183 -3.90 -7.56 -21.89
CA VAL A 183 -2.86 -6.65 -22.39
C VAL A 183 -1.95 -7.35 -23.39
N GLY A 184 -1.53 -8.59 -23.12
CA GLY A 184 -0.71 -9.40 -24.03
C GLY A 184 -1.41 -9.70 -25.36
N LEU A 185 -2.68 -10.11 -25.32
CA LEU A 185 -3.48 -10.38 -26.53
C LEU A 185 -3.65 -9.14 -27.39
N VAL A 186 -3.99 -8.01 -26.74
CA VAL A 186 -4.17 -6.72 -27.40
C VAL A 186 -2.86 -6.25 -28.05
N THR A 187 -1.74 -6.33 -27.33
CA THR A 187 -0.42 -5.97 -27.85
C THR A 187 -0.06 -6.82 -29.07
N THR A 188 -0.28 -8.14 -29.00
CA THR A 188 -0.03 -9.07 -30.10
C THR A 188 -0.88 -8.75 -31.33
N ALA A 189 -2.16 -8.44 -31.13
CA ALA A 189 -3.07 -8.07 -32.22
C ALA A 189 -2.64 -6.76 -32.91
N LEU A 190 -2.24 -5.75 -32.12
CA LEU A 190 -1.70 -4.49 -32.64
C LEU A 190 -0.42 -4.70 -33.45
N VAL A 191 0.52 -5.52 -32.94
CA VAL A 191 1.77 -5.85 -33.65
C VAL A 191 1.47 -6.57 -34.96
N ARG A 192 0.61 -7.59 -34.96
CA ARG A 192 0.21 -8.30 -36.19
C ARG A 192 -0.46 -7.38 -37.21
N ALA A 193 -1.29 -6.45 -36.76
CA ALA A 193 -1.95 -5.47 -37.63
C ALA A 193 -0.99 -4.42 -38.19
N ALA A 194 0.14 -4.18 -37.51
CA ALA A 194 1.19 -3.24 -37.93
C ALA A 194 2.27 -3.88 -38.80
N SER A 195 2.45 -5.20 -38.76
CA SER A 195 3.41 -5.92 -39.61
C SER A 195 3.01 -5.83 -41.09
N PRO A 196 3.85 -5.28 -41.98
CA PRO A 196 3.58 -5.28 -43.41
C PRO A 196 3.56 -6.71 -43.95
N ALA A 197 2.67 -6.97 -44.92
CA ALA A 197 2.68 -8.23 -45.66
C ALA A 197 4.05 -8.42 -46.33
N ALA A 198 4.66 -9.59 -46.15
CA ALA A 198 5.91 -9.91 -46.83
C ALA A 198 5.72 -9.72 -48.35
N PRO A 199 6.65 -9.04 -49.04
CA PRO A 199 6.57 -8.90 -50.49
C PRO A 199 6.53 -10.30 -51.11
N ALA A 200 5.63 -10.50 -52.08
CA ALA A 200 5.51 -11.77 -52.79
C ALA A 200 6.87 -12.16 -53.39
N PRO A 201 7.26 -13.44 -53.36
CA PRO A 201 8.49 -13.88 -53.99
C PRO A 201 8.47 -13.50 -55.47
N ALA A 202 9.55 -12.88 -55.94
CA ALA A 202 9.70 -12.55 -57.35
C ALA A 202 9.62 -13.84 -58.17
N ALA A 203 8.68 -13.90 -59.11
CA ALA A 203 8.60 -15.00 -60.06
C ALA A 203 9.86 -14.96 -60.95
N VAL A 204 10.60 -16.07 -60.96
CA VAL A 204 11.74 -16.32 -61.85
C VAL A 204 11.26 -17.08 -63.08
#